data_AF-A0A0K9XBV5-F1
#
_entry.id   AF-A0A0K9XBV5-F1
#
_cell.length_a   1.000
_cell.length_b   1.000
_cell.length_c   1.000
_cell.angle_alpha   90.00
_cell.angle_beta   90.00
_cell.angle_gamma   90.00
#
_symmetry.space_group_name_H-M   'P 1'
#
loop_
_entity.id
_entity.type
_entity.pdbx_description
1 polymer ?
#
loop_
_entity_poly.entity_id
_entity_poly.type
_entity_poly.pdbx_seq_one_letter_code
_entity_poly.pdbx_strand_id
1 'polypeptide(L)' 'MMAAAMAFGAVAATTVAAAAAAPVRRAPVGDQPPYPYADCLAAAKKNHETPAHAKWHCDELVKKGWIKPPKK' A
#
# COMPACT_ATOMS: atom_id res chain seq x y z
N MET A 1 38.00 1.68 57.00
CA MET A 1 38.86 1.71 55.80
C MET A 1 38.49 0.47 54.98
N MET A 2 38.27 0.45 53.66
CA MET A 2 38.91 1.13 52.53
C MET A 2 37.88 1.55 51.46
N ALA A 3 38.24 2.60 50.72
CA ALA A 3 37.59 3.10 49.53
C ALA A 3 37.79 2.19 48.31
N ALA A 4 36.87 2.24 47.36
CA ALA A 4 37.17 2.10 45.94
C ALA A 4 36.14 2.86 45.10
N ALA A 5 36.56 4.00 44.57
CA ALA A 5 35.87 4.75 43.54
C ALA A 5 36.08 4.07 42.17
N MET A 6 35.01 3.95 41.39
CA MET A 6 35.03 3.82 39.93
C MET A 6 33.73 4.51 39.45
N ALA A 7 33.69 5.78 39.04
CA ALA A 7 34.39 6.46 37.96
C ALA A 7 33.95 5.97 36.56
N PHE A 8 33.17 6.84 35.90
CA PHE A 8 32.95 6.98 34.44
C PHE A 8 32.18 5.91 33.68
N GLY A 9 30.94 6.26 33.31
CA GLY A 9 30.20 5.68 32.20
C GLY A 9 29.46 6.78 31.46
N ALA A 10 30.13 7.37 30.47
CA ALA A 10 29.64 8.46 29.65
C ALA A 10 28.46 8.06 28.75
N VAL A 11 27.52 8.98 28.62
CA VAL A 11 26.65 9.30 27.47
C VAL A 11 26.48 8.21 26.39
N ALA A 12 25.25 7.73 26.25
CA ALA A 12 24.71 7.36 24.95
C ALA A 12 23.38 8.11 24.75
N ALA A 13 23.48 9.36 24.29
CA ALA A 13 22.36 10.06 23.70
C ALA A 13 21.90 9.26 22.48
N THR A 14 20.75 8.61 22.58
CA THR A 14 20.11 7.92 21.47
C THR A 14 19.61 8.98 20.49
N THR A 15 20.43 9.30 19.50
CA THR A 15 20.01 10.09 18.34
C THR A 15 18.96 9.28 17.58
N VAL A 16 17.69 9.63 17.76
CA VAL A 16 16.59 9.19 16.89
C VAL A 16 16.92 9.65 15.48
N ALA A 17 17.36 8.73 14.64
CA ALA A 17 17.48 8.96 13.21
C ALA A 17 16.06 9.10 12.65
N ALA A 18 15.62 10.33 12.42
CA ALA A 18 14.41 10.61 11.67
C ALA A 18 14.63 10.12 10.23
N ALA A 19 14.05 8.96 9.89
CA ALA A 19 14.02 8.47 8.52
C ALA A 19 13.27 9.50 7.67
N ALA A 20 14.00 10.18 6.78
CA ALA A 20 13.40 11.04 5.78
C ALA A 20 12.48 10.18 4.90
N ALA A 21 11.17 10.42 4.99
CA ALA A 21 10.19 9.80 4.11
C ALA A 21 10.53 10.19 2.67
N ALA A 22 10.93 9.22 1.85
CA ALA A 22 11.16 9.44 0.43
C ALA A 22 9.86 10.01 -0.19
N PRO A 23 9.95 11.00 -1.10
CA PRO A 23 8.77 11.55 -1.75
C PRO A 23 8.06 10.43 -2.50
N VAL A 24 6.86 10.08 -2.03
CA VAL A 24 5.95 9.18 -2.74
C VAL A 24 5.64 9.84 -4.06
N ARG A 25 6.19 9.30 -5.17
CA ARG A 25 5.81 9.70 -6.52
C ARG A 25 4.32 9.40 -6.66
N ARG A 26 3.46 10.42 -6.56
CA ARG A 26 2.04 10.29 -6.91
C ARG A 26 1.97 9.84 -8.35
N ALA A 27 1.41 8.66 -8.59
CA ALA A 27 1.07 8.20 -9.92
C ALA A 27 0.21 9.26 -10.63
N PRO A 28 0.38 9.47 -11.95
CA PRO A 28 -0.39 10.47 -12.68
C PRO A 28 -1.89 10.23 -12.48
N VAL A 29 -2.62 11.32 -12.25
CA VAL A 29 -4.04 11.39 -11.85
C VAL A 29 -5.01 10.73 -12.86
N GLY A 30 -4.50 10.21 -13.99
CA GLY A 30 -5.27 9.45 -14.99
C GLY A 30 -5.36 7.93 -14.75
N ASP A 31 -4.48 7.36 -13.91
CA ASP A 31 -4.49 5.94 -13.50
C ASP A 31 -5.18 5.75 -12.14
N GLN A 32 -6.03 6.69 -11.73
CA GLN A 32 -6.71 6.60 -10.45
C GLN A 32 -8.13 6.03 -10.62
N PRO A 33 -8.58 5.12 -9.73
CA PRO A 33 -9.94 4.61 -9.77
C PRO A 33 -11.00 5.72 -9.83
N PRO A 34 -12.17 5.46 -10.44
CA PRO A 34 -12.64 4.13 -10.85
C PRO A 34 -12.19 3.71 -12.25
N TYR A 35 -11.58 2.52 -12.37
CA TYR A 35 -11.19 1.91 -13.66
C TYR A 35 -12.41 1.40 -14.43
N PRO A 36 -12.36 1.27 -15.76
CA PRO A 36 -13.44 0.65 -16.54
C PRO A 36 -13.68 -0.82 -16.14
N TYR A 37 -14.94 -1.24 -16.10
CA TYR A 37 -15.31 -2.63 -15.77
C TYR A 37 -14.70 -3.66 -16.74
N ALA A 38 -14.60 -3.31 -18.02
CA ALA A 38 -14.00 -4.17 -19.05
C ALA A 38 -12.51 -4.45 -18.78
N ASP A 39 -11.78 -3.47 -18.28
CA ASP A 39 -10.36 -3.62 -17.98
C ASP A 39 -10.14 -4.55 -16.78
N CYS A 40 -11.05 -4.53 -15.81
CA CYS A 40 -11.03 -5.51 -14.72
C CYS A 40 -11.30 -6.93 -15.20
N LEU A 41 -12.30 -7.14 -16.06
CA LEU A 41 -12.54 -8.47 -16.61
C LEU A 41 -11.34 -8.97 -17.44
N ALA A 42 -10.70 -8.08 -18.20
CA ALA A 42 -9.49 -8.40 -18.93
C ALA A 42 -8.32 -8.75 -18.00
N ALA A 43 -8.14 -8.01 -16.90
CA ALA A 43 -7.13 -8.30 -15.88
C ALA A 43 -7.40 -9.63 -15.15
N ALA A 44 -8.64 -9.87 -14.73
CA ALA A 44 -9.07 -11.11 -14.10
C ALA A 44 -8.85 -12.32 -15.02
N LYS A 45 -9.18 -12.18 -16.32
CA LYS A 45 -8.88 -13.21 -17.33
C LYS A 45 -7.39 -13.47 -17.49
N LYS A 46 -6.55 -12.43 -17.48
CA LYS A 46 -5.08 -12.57 -17.51
C LYS A 46 -4.56 -13.29 -16.26
N ASN A 47 -5.24 -13.13 -15.13
CA ASN A 47 -4.96 -13.86 -13.88
C ASN A 47 -5.58 -15.26 -13.85
N HIS A 48 -6.09 -15.77 -14.98
CA HIS A 48 -6.72 -17.08 -15.11
C HIS A 48 -7.96 -17.28 -14.22
N GLU A 49 -8.66 -16.19 -13.86
CA GLU A 49 -9.94 -16.29 -13.17
C GLU A 49 -11.03 -16.84 -14.11
N THR A 50 -11.91 -17.68 -13.58
CA THR A 50 -13.08 -18.16 -14.33
C THR A 50 -14.04 -16.99 -14.61
N PRO A 51 -14.83 -17.02 -15.70
CA PRO A 51 -15.72 -15.90 -16.04
C PRO A 51 -16.69 -15.51 -14.92
N ALA A 52 -17.20 -16.49 -14.17
CA ALA A 52 -18.08 -16.25 -13.03
C ALA A 52 -17.34 -15.58 -11.87
N HIS A 53 -16.11 -16.02 -11.58
CA HIS A 53 -15.29 -15.42 -10.52
C HIS A 53 -14.82 -14.02 -10.89
N ALA A 54 -14.37 -13.81 -12.13
CA ALA A 54 -13.98 -12.51 -12.65
C ALA A 54 -15.11 -11.47 -12.52
N LYS A 55 -16.34 -11.87 -12.85
CA LYS A 55 -17.52 -11.00 -12.68
C LYS A 55 -17.73 -10.64 -11.21
N TRP A 56 -17.76 -11.64 -10.32
CA TRP A 56 -17.92 -11.41 -8.89
C TRP A 56 -16.81 -10.51 -8.31
N HIS A 57 -15.56 -10.75 -8.70
CA HIS A 57 -14.40 -9.95 -8.31
C HIS A 57 -14.58 -8.49 -8.74
N CYS A 58 -14.88 -8.25 -10.02
CA CYS A 58 -15.10 -6.90 -10.52
C CYS A 58 -16.31 -6.22 -9.85
N ASP A 59 -17.37 -6.96 -9.52
CA ASP A 59 -18.53 -6.42 -8.78
C ASP A 59 -18.15 -5.99 -7.35
N GLU A 60 -17.31 -6.75 -6.65
CA GLU A 60 -16.78 -6.36 -5.33
C GLU A 60 -15.93 -5.08 -5.40
N LEU A 61 -15.14 -4.93 -6.46
CA LEU A 61 -14.34 -3.74 -6.70
C LEU A 61 -15.20 -2.53 -7.09
N VAL A 62 -16.34 -2.73 -7.78
CA VAL A 62 -17.34 -1.68 -8.02
C VAL A 62 -17.92 -1.18 -6.69
N LYS A 63 -18.32 -2.09 -5.78
CA LYS A 63 -18.85 -1.71 -4.45
C LYS A 63 -17.88 -0.87 -3.63
N LYS A 64 -16.57 -1.14 -3.79
CA LYS A 64 -15.49 -0.40 -3.12
C LYS A 64 -15.11 0.92 -3.84
N GLY A 65 -15.73 1.23 -4.97
CA GLY A 65 -15.45 2.43 -5.77
C GLY A 65 -14.17 2.34 -6.61
N TRP A 66 -13.57 1.15 -6.74
CA TRP A 66 -12.34 0.95 -7.53
C TRP A 66 -12.62 0.83 -9.03
N ILE A 67 -13.84 0.46 -9.40
CA ILE A 67 -14.26 0.20 -10.77
C ILE A 67 -15.58 0.89 -11.07
N LYS A 68 -15.73 1.41 -12.29
CA LYS A 68 -16.96 2.02 -12.78
C LYS A 68 -18.02 0.92 -12.95
N PRO A 69 -19.27 1.14 -12.52
CA PRO A 69 -20.32 0.16 -12.74
C PRO A 69 -20.48 -0.14 -14.23
N PRO A 70 -20.76 -1.40 -14.61
CA PRO A 70 -21.01 -1.74 -16.01
C PRO A 70 -22.22 -0.96 -16.51
N LYS A 71 -22.14 -0.42 -17.73
CA LYS A 71 -23.30 0.18 -18.40
C LYS A 71 -24.29 -0.93 -18.70
N LYS A 72 -25.55 -0.74 -18.29
CA LYS A 72 -26.66 -1.67 -18.56
C LYS A 72 -26.96 -1.74 -20.05
#